data_AF-A0A519KY96-F1
#
_entry.id   AF-A0A519KY96-F1
#
_cell.length_a   1.000
_cell.length_b   1.000
_cell.length_c   1.000
_cell.angle_alpha   90.00
_cell.angle_beta   90.00
_cell.angle_gamma   90.00
#
_symmetry.space_group_name_H-M   'P 1'
#
loop_
_entity.id
_entity.type
_entity.pdbx_description
1 polymer ?
#
loop_
_entity_poly.entity_id
_entity_poly.type
_entity_poly.pdbx_seq_one_letter_code
_entity_poly.pdbx_strand_id
1 'polypeptide(L)'
;AIARSTERGLTLGVPSIATITGEGGSGGAIAIAAASRVLMLEHSIYSVISPEGAAGILWRDGSRARDAAMAMKITAPDLMELKIVDRVIGEPLGGAHTDRAAAIQGVGDVLIEELDAMAGLSPEQLRKARADRFYAIGRLG
;
A
#
# COMPACT_ATOMS: atom_id res chain seq x y z
N ALA A 1 -14.51 5.71 -13.16
CA ALA A 1 -13.52 4.62 -13.35
C ALA A 1 -12.98 4.11 -12.02
N ILE A 2 -12.38 4.96 -11.18
CA ILE A 2 -11.81 4.60 -9.86
C ILE A 2 -12.78 3.80 -8.99
N ALA A 3 -13.97 4.34 -8.69
CA ALA A 3 -14.95 3.67 -7.83
C ALA A 3 -15.32 2.25 -8.32
N ARG A 4 -15.49 2.08 -9.64
CA ARG A 4 -15.78 0.77 -10.26
C ARG A 4 -14.60 -0.18 -10.11
N SER A 5 -13.35 0.29 -10.22
CA SER A 5 -12.16 -0.53 -9.99
C SER A 5 -12.09 -1.00 -8.53
N THR A 6 -12.27 -0.07 -7.59
CA THR A 6 -12.29 -0.36 -6.16
C THR A 6 -13.38 -1.38 -5.80
N GLU A 7 -14.62 -1.18 -6.28
CA GLU A 7 -15.73 -2.11 -6.08
C GLU A 7 -15.40 -3.52 -6.61
N ARG A 8 -14.78 -3.60 -7.79
CA ARG A 8 -14.36 -4.89 -8.37
C ARG A 8 -13.27 -5.55 -7.53
N GLY A 9 -12.24 -4.81 -7.13
CA GLY A 9 -11.19 -5.30 -6.24
C GLY A 9 -11.75 -5.87 -4.94
N LEU A 10 -12.69 -5.16 -4.31
CA LEU A 10 -13.34 -5.59 -3.07
C LEU A 10 -14.15 -6.90 -3.23
N THR A 11 -14.71 -7.15 -4.42
CA THR A 11 -15.59 -8.31 -4.68
C THR A 11 -14.88 -9.50 -5.34
N LEU A 12 -13.58 -9.42 -5.63
CA LEU A 12 -12.81 -10.54 -6.19
C LEU A 12 -12.88 -11.78 -5.30
N GLY A 13 -13.21 -12.93 -5.88
CA GLY A 13 -13.26 -14.23 -5.21
C GLY A 13 -11.95 -15.03 -5.29
N VAL A 14 -10.86 -14.38 -5.70
CA VAL A 14 -9.52 -14.97 -5.85
C VAL A 14 -8.52 -14.16 -5.01
N PRO A 15 -7.37 -14.74 -4.63
CA PRO A 15 -6.29 -14.00 -4.02
C PRO A 15 -5.87 -12.83 -4.90
N SER A 16 -5.68 -11.66 -4.29
CA SER A 16 -5.19 -10.47 -4.98
C SER A 16 -4.20 -9.73 -4.09
N ILE A 17 -3.08 -9.32 -4.68
CA ILE A 17 -2.01 -8.61 -3.99
C ILE A 17 -1.71 -7.33 -4.77
N ALA A 18 -1.68 -6.20 -4.07
CA ALA A 18 -1.18 -4.94 -4.60
C ALA A 18 0.19 -4.64 -3.97
N THR A 19 1.19 -4.30 -4.77
CA THR A 19 2.53 -3.95 -4.28
C THR A 19 2.86 -2.52 -4.67
N ILE A 20 3.15 -1.66 -3.69
CA ILE A 20 3.59 -0.29 -3.92
C ILE A 20 5.13 -0.29 -4.06
N THR A 21 5.61 -0.15 -5.30
CA THR A 21 7.04 -0.22 -5.65
C THR A 21 7.71 1.14 -5.84
N GLY A 22 6.96 2.22 -5.65
CA GLY A 22 7.45 3.59 -5.72
C GLY A 22 6.45 4.54 -5.07
N GLU A 23 5.83 5.41 -5.87
CA GLU A 23 4.84 6.37 -5.36
C GLU A 23 3.39 5.88 -5.58
N GLY A 24 2.68 5.60 -4.48
CA GLY A 24 1.24 5.37 -4.45
C GLY A 24 0.48 6.68 -4.26
N GLY A 25 -0.05 7.25 -5.34
CA GLY A 25 -0.77 8.52 -5.29
C GLY A 25 -2.30 8.39 -5.27
N SER A 26 -2.93 8.91 -4.21
CA SER A 26 -4.35 9.27 -4.12
C SER A 26 -5.33 8.14 -4.52
N GLY A 27 -6.48 8.51 -5.08
CA GLY A 27 -7.51 7.60 -5.55
C GLY A 27 -7.05 6.66 -6.67
N GLY A 28 -5.99 7.01 -7.40
CA GLY A 28 -5.40 6.15 -8.43
C GLY A 28 -4.75 4.90 -7.83
N ALA A 29 -3.99 5.06 -6.75
CA ALA A 29 -3.42 3.93 -6.02
C ALA A 29 -4.48 3.13 -5.25
N ILE A 30 -5.49 3.78 -4.66
CA ILE A 30 -6.62 3.08 -4.01
C ILE A 30 -7.42 2.23 -5.01
N ALA A 31 -7.54 2.67 -6.26
CA ALA A 31 -8.26 1.94 -7.30
C ALA A 31 -7.72 0.51 -7.51
N ILE A 32 -6.43 0.29 -7.23
CA ILE A 32 -5.73 -0.99 -7.40
C ILE A 32 -5.32 -1.64 -6.06
N ALA A 33 -5.24 -0.87 -4.98
CA ALA A 33 -4.93 -1.36 -3.64
C ALA A 33 -6.15 -1.95 -2.89
N ALA A 34 -7.32 -2.02 -3.53
CA ALA A 34 -8.48 -2.77 -3.07
C ALA A 34 -8.25 -4.29 -3.20
N ALA A 35 -7.22 -4.80 -2.53
CA ALA A 35 -6.69 -6.16 -2.68
C ALA A 35 -6.79 -6.95 -1.37
N SER A 36 -6.59 -8.28 -1.43
CA SER A 36 -6.50 -9.14 -0.24
C SER A 36 -5.28 -8.83 0.63
N ARG A 37 -4.18 -8.41 -0.01
CA ARG A 37 -2.95 -7.92 0.62
C ARG A 37 -2.46 -6.67 -0.09
N VAL A 38 -1.92 -5.73 0.67
CA VAL A 38 -1.19 -4.56 0.20
C VAL A 38 0.21 -4.62 0.78
N LEU A 39 1.19 -4.75 -0.12
CA LEU A 39 2.61 -4.79 0.19
C LEU A 39 3.26 -3.46 -0.22
N MET A 40 4.39 -3.14 0.37
CA MET A 40 5.09 -1.89 0.09
C MET A 40 6.60 -2.10 0.22
N LEU A 41 7.38 -1.61 -0.75
CA LEU A 41 8.83 -1.53 -0.58
C LEU A 41 9.18 -0.52 0.52
N GLU A 42 10.29 -0.74 1.22
CA GLU A 42 10.66 0.03 2.41
C GLU A 42 10.78 1.55 2.18
N HIS A 43 11.22 1.98 1.00
CA HIS A 43 11.39 3.40 0.62
C HIS A 43 10.27 3.93 -0.28
N SER A 44 9.25 3.13 -0.59
CA SER A 44 8.04 3.60 -1.27
C SER A 44 7.26 4.60 -0.41
N ILE A 45 6.35 5.34 -1.03
CA ILE A 45 5.37 6.17 -0.32
C ILE A 45 3.95 5.86 -0.77
N TYR A 46 2.96 6.04 0.10
CA TYR A 46 1.55 5.95 -0.27
C TYR A 46 0.76 7.05 0.46
N SER A 47 0.13 7.94 -0.31
CA SER A 47 -0.53 9.14 0.23
C SER A 47 -1.86 9.46 -0.47
N VAL A 48 -2.73 10.19 0.22
CA VAL A 48 -4.02 10.66 -0.35
C VAL A 48 -3.85 11.88 -1.28
N ILE A 49 -2.77 12.64 -1.08
CA ILE A 49 -2.38 13.86 -1.81
C ILE A 49 -0.85 13.93 -1.83
N SER A 50 -0.24 14.60 -2.81
CA SER A 50 1.20 14.82 -2.75
C SER A 50 1.56 15.73 -1.57
N PRO A 51 2.75 15.59 -0.95
CA PRO A 51 3.17 16.47 0.13
C PRO A 51 3.19 17.95 -0.25
N GLU A 52 3.54 18.29 -1.48
CA GLU A 52 3.52 19.66 -2.02
C GLU A 52 2.09 20.21 -2.08
N GLY A 53 1.15 19.38 -2.54
CA GLY A 53 -0.27 19.73 -2.60
C GLY A 53 -0.86 19.97 -1.20
N ALA A 54 -0.55 19.09 -0.24
CA ALA A 54 -0.95 19.27 1.15
C ALA A 54 -0.35 20.56 1.74
N ALA A 55 0.92 20.83 1.46
CA ALA A 55 1.60 22.02 1.98
C ALA A 55 1.01 23.32 1.43
N GLY A 56 0.69 23.35 0.12
CA GLY A 56 -0.01 24.45 -0.53
C GLY A 56 -1.42 24.70 0.03
N ILE A 57 -2.11 23.68 0.52
CA ILE A 57 -3.45 23.83 1.13
C ILE A 57 -3.35 24.28 2.59
N LEU A 58 -2.56 23.57 3.40
CA LEU A 58 -2.50 23.77 4.86
C LEU A 58 -1.71 25.02 5.26
N TRP A 59 -0.64 25.33 4.53
CA TRP A 59 0.27 26.44 4.86
C TRP A 59 0.38 27.50 3.77
N ARG A 60 -0.28 27.31 2.61
CA ARG A 60 -0.14 28.19 1.43
C ARG A 60 1.31 28.33 0.97
N ASP A 61 2.11 27.30 1.23
CA ASP A 61 3.55 27.28 0.98
C ASP A 61 4.00 25.86 0.60
N GLY A 62 4.32 25.67 -0.68
CA GLY A 62 4.80 24.38 -1.20
C GLY A 62 6.18 23.98 -0.68
N SER A 63 6.98 24.92 -0.16
CA SER A 63 8.30 24.61 0.40
C SER A 63 8.22 23.75 1.67
N ARG A 64 7.04 23.71 2.31
CA ARG A 64 6.77 22.89 3.51
C ARG A 64 6.36 21.45 3.20
N ALA A 65 6.63 20.95 1.99
CA ALA A 65 6.35 19.57 1.59
C ALA A 65 6.92 18.53 2.57
N ARG A 66 8.12 18.77 3.12
CA ARG A 66 8.72 17.87 4.12
C ARG A 66 7.89 17.77 5.40
N ASP A 67 7.43 18.90 5.92
CA ASP A 67 6.58 18.95 7.12
C ASP A 67 5.25 18.24 6.85
N ALA A 68 4.66 18.46 5.67
CA ALA A 68 3.45 17.80 5.24
C ALA A 68 3.61 16.28 5.17
N ALA A 69 4.69 15.79 4.54
CA ALA A 69 4.97 14.35 4.42
C ALA A 69 5.07 13.67 5.79
N MET A 70 5.79 14.28 6.74
CA MET A 70 5.92 13.77 8.11
C MET A 70 4.58 13.75 8.84
N ALA A 71 3.80 14.82 8.74
CA ALA A 71 2.48 14.91 9.39
C ALA A 71 1.47 13.91 8.81
N MET A 72 1.57 13.63 7.50
CA MET A 72 0.68 12.72 6.79
C MET A 72 1.00 11.24 6.98
N LYS A 73 2.17 10.89 7.55
CA LYS A 73 2.53 9.49 7.85
C LYS A 73 2.48 8.56 6.63
N ILE A 74 3.18 8.95 5.55
CA ILE A 74 3.07 8.32 4.22
C ILE A 74 4.10 7.20 3.96
N THR A 75 4.94 6.88 4.94
CA THR A 75 6.05 5.92 4.80
C THR A 75 5.60 4.49 5.06
N ALA A 76 6.37 3.49 4.59
CA ALA A 76 6.01 2.09 4.79
C ALA A 76 5.85 1.69 6.28
N PRO A 77 6.73 2.10 7.21
CA PRO A 77 6.55 1.83 8.64
C PRO A 77 5.27 2.46 9.22
N ASP A 78 5.01 3.73 8.89
CA ASP A 78 3.83 4.45 9.35
C ASP A 78 2.54 3.75 8.93
N LEU A 79 2.48 3.34 7.65
CA LEU A 79 1.29 2.73 7.08
C LEU A 79 1.08 1.29 7.55
N MET A 80 2.14 0.61 7.98
CA MET A 80 2.05 -0.68 8.66
C MET A 80 1.45 -0.51 10.07
N GLU A 81 1.89 0.51 10.83
CA GLU A 81 1.30 0.86 12.14
C GLU A 81 -0.19 1.21 12.03
N LEU A 82 -0.56 1.94 10.97
CA LEU A 82 -1.95 2.31 10.67
C LEU A 82 -2.78 1.17 10.08
N LYS A 83 -2.19 -0.02 9.86
CA LYS A 83 -2.81 -1.20 9.24
C LYS A 83 -3.32 -0.97 7.80
N ILE A 84 -2.77 0.02 7.11
CA ILE A 84 -3.06 0.32 5.71
C ILE A 84 -2.26 -0.62 4.79
N VAL A 85 -1.03 -0.94 5.20
CA VAL A 85 -0.13 -1.89 4.54
C VAL A 85 -0.01 -3.14 5.41
N ASP A 86 -0.04 -4.31 4.78
CA ASP A 86 0.01 -5.60 5.49
C ASP A 86 1.45 -6.09 5.71
N ARG A 87 2.38 -5.72 4.81
CA ARG A 87 3.78 -6.13 4.88
C ARG A 87 4.71 -5.17 4.15
N VAL A 88 5.87 -4.94 4.75
CA VAL A 88 6.98 -4.19 4.14
C VAL A 88 7.99 -5.16 3.56
N ILE A 89 8.46 -4.87 2.35
CA ILE A 89 9.49 -5.62 1.64
C ILE A 89 10.78 -4.81 1.73
N GLY A 90 11.81 -5.39 2.34
CA GLY A 90 13.12 -4.74 2.46
C GLY A 90 13.75 -4.50 1.09
N GLU A 91 14.55 -3.45 0.98
CA GLU A 91 15.32 -3.15 -0.23
C GLU A 91 16.82 -3.40 0.01
N PRO A 92 17.62 -3.54 -1.06
CA PRO A 92 19.08 -3.58 -0.95
C PRO A 92 19.63 -2.32 -0.30
N LEU A 93 20.85 -2.40 0.26
CA LEU A 93 21.51 -1.26 0.87
C LEU A 93 21.62 -0.08 -0.11
N GLY A 94 21.00 1.05 0.25
CA GLY A 94 20.93 2.24 -0.60
C GLY A 94 19.70 2.31 -1.52
N GLY A 95 18.80 1.32 -1.45
CA GLY A 95 17.49 1.29 -2.12
C GLY A 95 17.45 0.36 -3.35
N ALA A 96 16.25 0.07 -3.84
CA ALA A 96 15.96 -0.91 -4.89
C ALA A 96 16.72 -0.68 -6.21
N HIS A 97 17.16 0.54 -6.48
CA HIS A 97 17.90 0.89 -7.67
C HIS A 97 19.37 0.45 -7.63
N THR A 98 19.93 0.20 -6.43
CA THR A 98 21.33 -0.20 -6.24
C THR A 98 21.57 -1.65 -6.65
N ASP A 99 20.60 -2.53 -6.41
CA ASP A 99 20.55 -3.90 -6.92
C ASP A 99 19.12 -4.29 -7.31
N ARG A 100 18.78 -4.03 -8.57
CA ARG A 100 17.43 -4.30 -9.09
C ARG A 100 17.10 -5.78 -9.09
N ALA A 101 18.08 -6.65 -9.31
CA ALA A 101 17.85 -8.09 -9.37
C ALA A 101 17.47 -8.62 -7.98
N ALA A 102 18.21 -8.19 -6.95
CA ALA A 102 17.88 -8.51 -5.56
C ALA A 102 16.51 -7.95 -5.14
N ALA A 103 16.18 -6.71 -5.52
CA ALA A 103 14.88 -6.12 -5.21
C ALA A 103 13.71 -6.87 -5.87
N ILE A 104 13.85 -7.24 -7.15
CA ILE A 104 12.84 -8.04 -7.87
C ILE A 104 12.68 -9.42 -7.22
N GLN A 105 13.79 -10.07 -6.85
CA GLN A 105 13.75 -11.36 -6.17
C GLN A 105 13.03 -11.25 -4.83
N GLY A 106 13.37 -10.25 -4.00
CA GLY A 106 12.71 -10.02 -2.71
C GLY A 106 11.21 -9.78 -2.83
N VAL A 107 10.77 -9.04 -3.86
CA VAL A 107 9.34 -8.90 -4.15
C VAL A 107 8.73 -10.25 -4.55
N GLY A 108 9.39 -11.00 -5.43
CA GLY A 108 8.93 -12.32 -5.86
C GLY A 108 8.74 -13.31 -4.71
N ASP A 109 9.72 -13.38 -3.81
CA ASP A 109 9.69 -14.28 -2.64
C ASP A 109 8.51 -13.93 -1.72
N VAL A 110 8.33 -12.64 -1.41
CA VAL A 110 7.19 -12.19 -0.58
C VAL A 110 5.85 -12.44 -1.26
N LEU A 111 5.74 -12.23 -2.58
CA LEU A 111 4.51 -12.52 -3.33
C LEU A 111 4.14 -14.00 -3.24
N ILE A 112 5.11 -14.90 -3.36
CA ILE A 112 4.88 -16.35 -3.24
C ILE A 112 4.36 -16.68 -1.83
N GLU A 113 5.03 -16.18 -0.78
CA GLU A 113 4.61 -16.41 0.60
C GLU A 113 3.17 -15.93 0.88
N GLU A 114 2.81 -14.73 0.40
CA GLU A 114 1.47 -14.18 0.60
C GLU A 114 0.39 -14.92 -0.21
N LEU A 115 0.72 -15.37 -1.43
CA LEU A 115 -0.17 -16.21 -2.23
C LEU A 115 -0.39 -17.57 -1.59
N ASP A 116 0.68 -18.22 -1.10
CA ASP A 116 0.63 -19.50 -0.41
C ASP A 116 -0.16 -19.40 0.90
N ALA A 117 -0.02 -18.30 1.65
CA ALA A 117 -0.82 -18.04 2.85
C ALA A 117 -2.32 -17.88 2.58
N MET A 118 -2.70 -17.58 1.35
CA MET A 118 -4.09 -17.52 0.88
C MET A 118 -4.52 -18.75 0.09
N ALA A 119 -3.62 -19.70 -0.15
CA ALA A 119 -3.91 -20.92 -0.90
C ALA A 119 -4.97 -21.75 -0.17
N GLY A 120 -5.96 -22.23 -0.91
CA GLY A 120 -7.05 -23.05 -0.37
C GLY A 120 -8.17 -22.27 0.32
N LEU A 121 -8.08 -20.95 0.46
CA LEU A 121 -9.21 -20.13 0.92
C LEU A 121 -10.32 -20.10 -0.13
N SER A 122 -11.56 -20.28 0.31
CA SER A 122 -12.73 -20.14 -0.57
C SER A 122 -12.93 -18.67 -0.98
N PRO A 123 -13.67 -18.41 -2.08
CA PRO A 123 -14.05 -17.05 -2.46
C PRO A 123 -14.70 -16.24 -1.34
N GLU A 124 -15.54 -16.88 -0.51
CA GLU A 124 -16.21 -16.27 0.64
C GLU A 124 -15.22 -15.90 1.74
N GLN A 125 -14.28 -16.80 2.04
CA GLN A 125 -13.23 -16.55 3.03
C GLN A 125 -12.31 -15.41 2.59
N LEU A 126 -11.93 -15.36 1.31
CA LEU A 126 -11.12 -14.29 0.73
C LEU A 126 -11.82 -12.92 0.82
N ARG A 127 -13.10 -12.86 0.44
CA ARG A 127 -13.90 -11.63 0.56
C ARG A 127 -14.06 -11.18 2.00
N LYS A 128 -14.31 -12.13 2.92
CA LYS A 128 -14.42 -11.84 4.34
C LYS A 128 -13.11 -11.31 4.91
N ALA A 129 -11.99 -11.98 4.66
CA ALA A 129 -10.67 -11.54 5.12
C ALA A 129 -10.32 -10.13 4.60
N ARG A 130 -10.62 -9.85 3.33
CA ARG A 130 -10.44 -8.52 2.73
C ARG A 130 -11.33 -7.47 3.42
N ALA A 131 -12.60 -7.77 3.65
CA ALA A 131 -13.51 -6.85 4.35
C ALA A 131 -13.05 -6.57 5.78
N ASP A 132 -12.70 -7.61 6.55
CA ASP A 132 -12.21 -7.49 7.92
C ASP A 132 -10.94 -6.62 7.99
N ARG A 133 -10.01 -6.81 7.04
CA ARG A 133 -8.82 -5.96 6.87
C ARG A 133 -9.19 -4.49 6.67
N PHE A 134 -10.05 -4.17 5.70
CA PHE A 134 -10.46 -2.78 5.45
C PHE A 134 -11.20 -2.16 6.64
N TYR A 135 -12.02 -2.94 7.37
CA TYR A 135 -12.68 -2.47 8.58
C TYR A 135 -11.74 -2.23 9.76
N ALA A 136 -10.54 -2.82 9.76
CA ALA A 136 -9.54 -2.59 10.80
C ALA A 136 -8.81 -1.25 10.64
N ILE A 137 -8.79 -0.68 9.43
CA ILE A 137 -8.17 0.62 9.15
C ILE A 137 -8.93 1.72 9.91
N GLY A 138 -8.21 2.58 10.61
CA GLY A 138 -8.78 3.75 11.31
C GLY A 138 -9.55 3.43 12.61
N ARG A 139 -9.55 2.17 13.09
CA ARG A 139 -10.10 1.83 14.42
C ARG A 139 -9.17 2.16 15.58
N LEU A 140 -7.90 2.46 15.29
CA LEU A 140 -6.92 2.94 16.26
C LEU A 140 -6.96 4.48 16.20
N GLY A 141 -7.85 5.07 17.01
CA GLY A 141 -8.11 6.51 17.06
C GLY A 141 -9.07 6.85 18.18
#